data_AF-A0A4S2GC86-F1
#
_entry.id   AF-A0A4S2GC86-F1
#
_cell.length_a   1.000
_cell.length_b   1.000
_cell.length_c   1.000
_cell.angle_alpha   90.00
_cell.angle_beta   90.00
_cell.angle_gamma   90.00
#
_symmetry.space_group_name_H-M   'P 1'
#
loop_
_entity.id
_entity.type
_entity.pdbx_description
1 polymer ?
#
loop_
_entity_poly.entity_id
_entity_poly.type
_entity_poly.pdbx_seq_one_letter_code
_entity_poly.pdbx_strand_id
1 'polypeptide(L)'
;MSNNEIQRQTPATTAIASSADNVAAIVSDAPKHYLKNRTSHDNCLAACGSLLDAIRQTGMTDELDKKAATYIERTRRTVRAMSDLRSPVTKMFDRIRSEFTTLENDIDPTKAGTIPYQLQQLRNQYAARKREEEEARRRAEEARRQAQAARDRYRTDCEENYKTLFNNHVVSQLNALTRLVDSVTLDNYQTIYDTISGISTSLSDDWLPTLSVRMPLNLTPDESRAISNEVLSRLRSQQFVEQYCTEIADYRQEILDRLPSRKAELERVARASAEEARRIQEEMRLREEAERARKEAERAAREEEEARRRAAEKVAAEAGSLFAEEATRVSYTPKAKVSKKIRITDPKGYLQVLMMWWTKEGSTLPDAELAKIFRKQITFCERLANKEGECIVDPSIIYVDEVKAQ
;
A
#
# COMPACT_ATOMS: atom_id res chain seq x y z
N MET A 1 7.62 19.05 -50.48
CA MET A 1 8.02 17.63 -50.37
C MET A 1 6.80 16.80 -50.69
N SER A 2 6.95 15.89 -51.66
CA SER A 2 5.87 15.18 -52.35
C SER A 2 4.83 14.53 -51.44
N ASN A 3 3.55 14.78 -51.75
CA ASN A 3 2.46 13.86 -51.46
C ASN A 3 2.73 12.56 -52.22
N ASN A 4 3.35 11.60 -51.54
CA ASN A 4 3.41 10.24 -52.04
C ASN A 4 2.12 9.56 -51.55
N GLU A 5 1.07 9.67 -52.37
CA GLU A 5 -0.10 8.80 -52.26
C GLU A 5 0.38 7.36 -52.41
N ILE A 6 0.64 6.72 -51.29
CA ILE A 6 0.78 5.27 -51.22
C ILE A 6 -0.62 4.71 -51.49
N GLN A 7 -0.96 4.57 -52.77
CA GLN A 7 -1.98 3.64 -53.24
C GLN A 7 -1.49 2.22 -52.89
N ARG A 8 -1.65 1.84 -51.62
CA ARG A 8 -1.65 0.44 -51.21
C ARG A 8 -2.95 -0.14 -51.75
N GLN A 9 -2.90 -0.59 -53.01
CA GLN A 9 -3.85 -1.60 -53.46
C GLN A 9 -3.69 -2.80 -52.53
N THR A 10 -4.64 -2.96 -51.61
CA THR A 10 -4.72 -4.13 -50.76
C THR A 10 -4.87 -5.37 -51.65
N PRO A 11 -4.15 -6.47 -51.39
CA PRO A 11 -4.18 -7.67 -52.23
C PRO A 11 -5.58 -8.27 -52.40
N ALA A 12 -6.50 -7.99 -51.46
CA ALA A 12 -7.91 -8.37 -51.54
C ALA A 12 -8.68 -7.68 -52.69
N THR A 13 -8.36 -6.43 -53.02
CA THR A 13 -9.04 -5.68 -54.10
C THR A 13 -8.71 -6.28 -55.47
N THR A 14 -7.52 -6.85 -55.63
CA THR A 14 -7.05 -7.46 -56.89
C THR A 14 -7.60 -8.88 -57.10
N ALA A 15 -7.96 -9.59 -56.04
CA ALA A 15 -8.41 -10.98 -56.11
C ALA A 15 -9.84 -11.15 -56.64
N ILE A 16 -10.75 -10.22 -56.31
CA ILE A 16 -12.14 -10.26 -56.81
C ILE A 16 -12.20 -9.71 -58.25
N ALA A 17 -11.47 -8.63 -58.53
CA ALA A 17 -11.40 -8.02 -59.87
C ALA A 17 -10.83 -8.97 -60.93
N SER A 18 -9.79 -9.76 -60.60
CA SER A 18 -9.23 -10.79 -61.50
C SER A 18 -10.12 -12.04 -61.66
N SER A 19 -11.17 -12.17 -60.87
CA SER A 19 -12.14 -13.28 -60.95
C SER A 19 -13.47 -12.89 -61.60
N ALA A 20 -13.68 -11.61 -61.92
CA ALA A 20 -14.97 -11.08 -62.40
C ALA A 20 -15.51 -11.82 -63.63
N ASP A 21 -14.64 -12.19 -64.58
CA ASP A 21 -15.04 -12.90 -65.79
C ASP A 21 -15.48 -14.35 -65.52
N ASN A 22 -14.80 -15.04 -64.58
CA ASN A 22 -15.18 -16.39 -64.13
C ASN A 22 -16.44 -16.36 -63.26
N VAL A 23 -16.59 -15.32 -62.46
CA VAL A 23 -17.75 -15.06 -61.59
C VAL A 23 -19.01 -14.84 -62.44
N ALA A 24 -18.94 -14.00 -63.47
CA ALA A 24 -20.07 -13.72 -64.36
C ALA A 24 -20.54 -14.99 -65.10
N ALA A 25 -19.61 -15.82 -65.57
CA ALA A 25 -19.92 -17.08 -66.23
C ALA A 25 -20.58 -18.09 -65.27
N ILE A 26 -20.02 -18.28 -64.07
CA ILE A 26 -20.58 -19.20 -63.07
C ILE A 26 -21.98 -18.76 -62.61
N VAL A 27 -22.20 -17.45 -62.40
CA VAL A 27 -23.51 -16.91 -62.02
C VAL A 27 -24.53 -17.07 -63.15
N SER A 28 -24.12 -16.86 -64.40
CA SER A 28 -24.97 -17.04 -65.59
C SER A 28 -25.39 -18.51 -65.80
N ASP A 29 -24.49 -19.45 -65.51
CA ASP A 29 -24.76 -20.88 -65.71
C ASP A 29 -25.39 -21.58 -64.48
N ALA A 30 -25.35 -20.97 -63.30
CA ALA A 30 -25.94 -21.55 -62.08
C ALA A 30 -27.44 -21.93 -62.23
N PRO A 31 -28.32 -21.09 -62.81
CA PRO A 31 -29.71 -21.49 -63.07
C PRO A 31 -29.81 -22.69 -64.03
N LYS A 32 -28.96 -22.75 -65.06
CA LYS A 32 -28.94 -23.87 -66.02
C LYS A 32 -28.49 -25.16 -65.36
N HIS A 33 -27.45 -25.10 -64.52
CA HIS A 33 -26.97 -26.24 -63.75
C HIS A 33 -28.02 -26.75 -62.77
N TYR A 34 -28.73 -25.85 -62.10
CA TYR A 34 -29.83 -26.22 -61.22
C TYR A 34 -30.96 -26.93 -61.98
N LEU A 35 -31.40 -26.38 -63.12
CA LEU A 35 -32.43 -27.01 -63.94
C LEU A 35 -32.01 -28.39 -64.47
N LYS A 36 -30.75 -28.53 -64.92
CA LYS A 36 -30.21 -29.83 -65.37
C LYS A 36 -30.16 -30.86 -64.25
N ASN A 37 -29.78 -30.43 -63.05
CA ASN A 37 -29.78 -31.27 -61.85
C ASN A 37 -31.19 -31.70 -61.45
N ARG A 38 -32.16 -30.77 -61.49
CA ARG A 38 -33.58 -31.07 -61.24
C ARG A 38 -34.12 -32.13 -62.20
N THR A 39 -33.91 -31.93 -63.51
CA THR A 39 -34.33 -32.92 -64.51
C THR A 39 -33.67 -34.29 -64.30
N SER A 40 -32.37 -34.31 -63.97
CA SER A 40 -31.65 -35.57 -63.73
C SER A 40 -32.13 -36.28 -62.45
N HIS A 41 -32.47 -35.51 -61.41
CA HIS A 41 -33.07 -35.99 -60.18
C HIS A 41 -34.44 -36.64 -60.45
N ASP A 42 -35.34 -35.92 -61.12
CA ASP A 42 -36.71 -36.37 -61.38
C ASP A 42 -36.72 -37.64 -62.26
N ASN A 43 -35.88 -37.67 -63.30
CA ASN A 43 -35.72 -38.86 -64.15
C ASN A 43 -35.15 -40.06 -63.38
N CYS A 44 -34.19 -39.84 -62.47
CA CYS A 44 -33.63 -40.90 -61.65
C CYS A 44 -34.69 -41.47 -60.69
N LEU A 45 -35.49 -40.61 -60.05
CA LEU A 45 -36.56 -41.04 -59.17
C LEU A 45 -37.65 -41.80 -59.92
N ALA A 46 -38.06 -41.35 -61.10
CA ALA A 46 -39.05 -42.04 -61.92
C ALA A 46 -38.60 -43.44 -62.33
N ALA A 47 -37.35 -43.59 -62.76
CA ALA A 47 -36.79 -44.88 -63.16
C ALA A 47 -36.62 -45.85 -61.98
N CYS A 48 -36.07 -45.37 -60.86
CA CYS A 48 -35.92 -46.18 -59.65
C CYS A 48 -37.28 -46.53 -59.02
N GLY A 49 -38.25 -45.61 -59.05
CA GLY A 49 -39.62 -45.83 -58.58
C GLY A 49 -40.31 -46.92 -59.39
N SER A 50 -40.25 -46.86 -60.72
CA SER A 50 -40.81 -47.88 -61.60
C SER A 50 -40.20 -49.26 -61.35
N LEU A 51 -38.88 -49.32 -61.10
CA LEU A 51 -38.19 -50.57 -60.80
C LEU A 51 -38.56 -51.11 -59.41
N LEU A 52 -38.68 -50.23 -58.41
CA LEU A 52 -39.13 -50.59 -57.07
C LEU A 52 -40.56 -51.13 -57.07
N ASP A 53 -41.45 -50.53 -57.86
CA ASP A 53 -42.84 -50.99 -58.00
C ASP A 53 -42.91 -52.36 -58.67
N ALA A 54 -42.07 -52.62 -59.68
CA ALA A 54 -41.95 -53.95 -60.30
C ALA A 54 -41.48 -55.03 -59.31
N ILE A 55 -40.46 -54.71 -58.48
CA ILE A 55 -39.96 -55.61 -57.42
C ILE A 55 -41.05 -55.89 -56.38
N ARG A 56 -41.86 -54.89 -56.02
CA ARG A 56 -42.97 -55.05 -55.06
C ARG A 56 -44.09 -55.94 -55.60
N GLN A 57 -44.36 -55.90 -56.90
CA GLN A 57 -45.45 -56.68 -57.51
C GLN A 57 -45.06 -58.13 -57.80
N THR A 58 -43.81 -58.39 -58.18
CA THR A 58 -43.37 -59.72 -58.68
C THR A 58 -42.33 -60.41 -57.81
N GLY A 59 -41.86 -59.75 -56.74
CA GLY A 59 -40.73 -60.20 -55.93
C GLY A 59 -39.39 -59.88 -56.61
N MET A 60 -38.29 -60.11 -55.90
CA MET A 60 -36.94 -59.91 -56.44
C MET A 60 -36.57 -61.10 -57.33
N THR A 61 -36.32 -60.85 -58.62
CA THR A 61 -35.83 -61.83 -59.58
C THR A 61 -34.41 -61.48 -60.01
N ASP A 62 -33.64 -62.45 -60.50
CA ASP A 62 -32.26 -62.22 -60.97
C ASP A 62 -32.18 -61.14 -62.07
N GLU A 63 -33.21 -61.02 -62.91
CA GLU A 63 -33.29 -59.95 -63.92
C GLU A 63 -33.54 -58.57 -63.30
N LEU A 64 -34.40 -58.49 -62.28
CA LEU A 64 -34.68 -57.25 -61.55
C LEU A 64 -33.48 -56.83 -60.70
N ASP A 65 -32.74 -57.78 -60.12
CA ASP A 65 -31.48 -57.54 -59.41
C ASP A 65 -30.43 -56.92 -60.36
N LYS A 66 -30.22 -57.53 -61.53
CA LYS A 66 -29.29 -57.00 -62.54
C LYS A 66 -29.67 -55.60 -63.02
N LYS A 67 -30.97 -55.35 -63.20
CA LYS A 67 -31.50 -54.01 -63.53
C LYS A 67 -31.27 -53.03 -62.37
N ALA A 68 -31.53 -53.44 -61.13
CA ALA A 68 -31.34 -52.62 -59.93
C ALA A 68 -29.87 -52.24 -59.75
N ALA A 69 -28.96 -53.20 -59.83
CA ALA A 69 -27.52 -52.95 -59.78
C ALA A 69 -27.08 -51.93 -60.84
N THR A 70 -27.58 -52.06 -62.07
CA THR A 70 -27.29 -51.13 -63.17
C THR A 70 -27.80 -49.72 -62.86
N TYR A 71 -29.05 -49.59 -62.40
CA TYR A 71 -29.64 -48.29 -62.11
C TYR A 71 -29.02 -47.62 -60.87
N ILE A 72 -28.66 -48.38 -59.83
CA ILE A 72 -27.93 -47.85 -58.66
C ILE A 72 -26.56 -47.29 -59.06
N GLU A 73 -25.83 -47.97 -59.94
CA GLU A 73 -24.57 -47.44 -60.47
C GLU A 73 -24.79 -46.16 -61.29
N ARG A 74 -25.86 -46.10 -62.10
CA ARG A 74 -26.25 -44.86 -62.80
C ARG A 74 -26.62 -43.75 -61.82
N THR A 75 -27.33 -44.03 -60.74
CA THR A 75 -27.65 -43.06 -59.68
C THR A 75 -26.40 -42.48 -59.05
N ARG A 76 -25.40 -43.33 -58.72
CA ARG A 76 -24.10 -42.86 -58.19
C ARG A 76 -23.39 -41.91 -59.16
N ARG A 77 -23.41 -42.22 -60.46
CA ARG A 77 -22.86 -41.34 -61.51
C ARG A 77 -23.62 -40.02 -61.62
N THR A 78 -24.95 -40.07 -61.55
CA THR A 78 -25.79 -38.86 -61.55
C THR A 78 -25.48 -37.96 -60.35
N VAL A 79 -25.34 -38.51 -59.15
CA VAL A 79 -24.97 -37.75 -57.94
C VAL A 79 -23.60 -37.09 -58.10
N ARG A 80 -22.61 -37.80 -58.66
CA ARG A 80 -21.29 -37.23 -58.96
C ARG A 80 -21.40 -36.06 -59.94
N ALA A 81 -22.09 -36.25 -61.07
CA ALA A 81 -22.29 -35.19 -62.06
C ALA A 81 -23.03 -33.96 -61.49
N MET A 82 -24.04 -34.17 -60.64
CA MET A 82 -24.74 -33.08 -59.95
C MET A 82 -23.81 -32.33 -59.00
N SER A 83 -22.91 -33.04 -58.31
CA SER A 83 -21.91 -32.44 -57.44
C SER A 83 -20.86 -31.65 -58.21
N ASP A 84 -20.45 -32.13 -59.38
CA ASP A 84 -19.50 -31.42 -60.25
C ASP A 84 -20.12 -30.11 -60.76
N LEU A 85 -21.42 -30.12 -61.09
CA LEU A 85 -22.15 -28.92 -61.52
C LEU A 85 -22.35 -27.88 -60.41
N ARG A 86 -22.55 -28.30 -59.14
CA ARG A 86 -22.73 -27.36 -58.01
C ARG A 86 -21.41 -26.82 -57.44
N SER A 87 -20.32 -27.60 -57.55
CA SER A 87 -19.04 -27.33 -56.89
C SER A 87 -18.43 -25.95 -57.23
N PRO A 88 -18.40 -25.49 -58.49
CA PRO A 88 -17.91 -24.15 -58.83
C PRO A 88 -18.69 -23.02 -58.15
N VAL A 89 -20.03 -23.15 -58.08
CA VAL A 89 -20.91 -22.16 -57.45
C VAL A 89 -20.65 -22.10 -55.94
N THR A 90 -20.59 -23.25 -55.27
CA THR A 90 -20.31 -23.31 -53.83
C THR A 90 -18.94 -22.73 -53.49
N LYS A 91 -17.89 -23.12 -54.22
CA LYS A 91 -16.53 -22.59 -54.04
C LYS A 91 -16.46 -21.08 -54.22
N MET A 92 -17.23 -20.54 -55.16
CA MET A 92 -17.31 -19.10 -55.38
C MET A 92 -17.93 -18.37 -54.19
N PHE A 93 -19.07 -18.84 -53.68
CA PHE A 93 -19.69 -18.25 -52.48
C PHE A 93 -18.81 -18.36 -51.24
N ASP A 94 -18.16 -19.51 -51.05
CA ASP A 94 -17.20 -19.71 -49.95
C ASP A 94 -16.03 -18.74 -50.03
N ARG A 95 -15.51 -18.50 -51.25
CA ARG A 95 -14.44 -17.53 -51.47
C ARG A 95 -14.91 -16.11 -51.16
N ILE A 96 -16.06 -15.68 -51.70
CA ILE A 96 -16.61 -14.34 -51.44
C ILE A 96 -16.78 -14.13 -49.93
N ARG A 97 -17.40 -15.09 -49.24
CA ARG A 97 -17.54 -15.06 -47.78
C ARG A 97 -16.19 -14.93 -47.08
N SER A 98 -15.20 -15.73 -47.48
CA SER A 98 -13.86 -15.72 -46.87
C SER A 98 -13.15 -14.38 -47.07
N GLU A 99 -13.24 -13.77 -48.26
CA GLU A 99 -12.63 -12.47 -48.56
C GLU A 99 -13.24 -11.36 -47.68
N PHE A 100 -14.56 -11.30 -47.57
CA PHE A 100 -15.24 -10.35 -46.67
C PHE A 100 -14.80 -10.54 -45.21
N THR A 101 -14.80 -11.78 -44.73
CA THR A 101 -14.33 -12.09 -43.37
C THR A 101 -12.85 -11.72 -43.20
N THR A 102 -12.02 -11.85 -44.23
CA THR A 102 -10.59 -11.48 -44.15
C THR A 102 -10.44 -9.97 -44.02
N LEU A 103 -11.15 -9.19 -44.83
CA LEU A 103 -11.14 -7.73 -44.77
C LEU A 103 -11.56 -7.21 -43.39
N GLU A 104 -12.61 -7.77 -42.80
CA GLU A 104 -13.06 -7.41 -41.44
C GLU A 104 -11.97 -7.72 -40.40
N ASN A 105 -11.37 -8.91 -40.49
CA ASN A 105 -10.35 -9.37 -39.57
C ASN A 105 -9.04 -8.58 -39.66
N ASP A 106 -8.65 -8.11 -40.84
CA ASP A 106 -7.40 -7.40 -41.06
C ASP A 106 -7.37 -6.02 -40.37
N ILE A 107 -8.55 -5.44 -40.12
CA ILE A 107 -8.71 -4.13 -39.46
C ILE A 107 -9.29 -4.22 -38.05
N ASP A 108 -9.58 -5.42 -37.54
CA ASP A 108 -10.12 -5.60 -36.21
C ASP A 108 -9.08 -5.19 -35.14
N PRO A 109 -9.34 -4.16 -34.30
CA PRO A 109 -8.41 -3.70 -33.27
C PRO A 109 -8.29 -4.66 -32.08
N THR A 110 -9.15 -5.68 -32.00
CA THR A 110 -9.11 -6.71 -30.95
C THR A 110 -8.30 -7.94 -31.37
N LYS A 111 -8.09 -8.13 -32.68
CA LYS A 111 -7.37 -9.28 -33.23
C LYS A 111 -5.87 -9.05 -33.19
N ALA A 112 -5.17 -9.93 -32.47
CA ALA A 112 -3.71 -9.86 -32.36
C ALA A 112 -3.04 -9.98 -33.75
N GLY A 113 -2.07 -9.11 -34.01
CA GLY A 113 -1.30 -9.08 -35.25
C GLY A 113 -1.74 -8.02 -36.26
N THR A 114 -2.96 -7.48 -36.14
CA THR A 114 -3.45 -6.41 -37.04
C THR A 114 -2.78 -5.07 -36.73
N ILE A 115 -2.72 -4.17 -37.72
CA ILE A 115 -2.19 -2.81 -37.53
C ILE A 115 -3.02 -2.04 -36.48
N PRO A 116 -4.37 -2.07 -36.51
CA PRO A 116 -5.17 -1.40 -35.48
C PRO A 116 -4.96 -1.95 -34.07
N TYR A 117 -4.73 -3.26 -33.91
CA TYR A 117 -4.37 -3.84 -32.62
C TYR A 117 -3.05 -3.29 -32.09
N GLN A 118 -2.01 -3.22 -32.93
CA GLN A 118 -0.72 -2.65 -32.57
C GLN A 118 -0.85 -1.18 -32.16
N LEU A 119 -1.66 -0.39 -32.87
CA LEU A 119 -1.95 1.00 -32.53
C LEU A 119 -2.65 1.11 -31.17
N GLN A 120 -3.63 0.26 -30.89
CA GLN A 120 -4.33 0.24 -29.61
C GLN A 120 -3.39 -0.15 -28.46
N GLN A 121 -2.44 -1.07 -28.68
CA GLN A 121 -1.40 -1.39 -27.70
C GLN A 121 -0.51 -0.19 -27.38
N LEU A 122 -0.03 0.54 -28.40
CA LEU A 122 0.76 1.75 -28.20
C LEU A 122 0.00 2.81 -27.41
N ARG A 123 -1.30 3.01 -27.70
CA ARG A 123 -2.17 3.92 -26.94
C ARG A 123 -2.30 3.50 -25.48
N ASN A 124 -2.48 2.20 -25.21
CA ASN A 124 -2.55 1.66 -23.85
C ASN A 124 -1.24 1.87 -23.09
N GLN A 125 -0.10 1.62 -23.73
CA GLN A 125 1.23 1.83 -23.14
C GLN A 125 1.48 3.31 -22.82
N TYR A 126 1.11 4.22 -23.72
CA TYR A 126 1.23 5.66 -23.47
C TYR A 126 0.38 6.11 -22.27
N ALA A 127 -0.88 5.66 -22.21
CA ALA A 127 -1.77 5.96 -21.08
C ALA A 127 -1.22 5.41 -19.75
N ALA A 128 -0.61 4.22 -19.76
CA ALA A 128 0.05 3.64 -18.59
C ALA A 128 1.26 4.50 -18.16
N ARG A 129 2.14 4.87 -19.10
CA ARG A 129 3.29 5.74 -18.83
C ARG A 129 2.91 7.10 -18.25
N LYS A 130 1.87 7.75 -18.78
CA LYS A 130 1.40 9.06 -18.26
C LYS A 130 0.88 8.96 -16.83
N ARG A 131 0.22 7.86 -16.46
CA ARG A 131 -0.21 7.64 -15.07
C ARG A 131 0.95 7.37 -14.13
N GLU A 132 1.92 6.57 -14.56
CA GLU A 132 3.13 6.32 -13.77
C GLU A 132 3.93 7.62 -13.53
N GLU A 133 4.05 8.47 -14.55
CA GLU A 133 4.68 9.79 -14.44
C GLU A 133 3.94 10.70 -13.43
N GLU A 134 2.61 10.73 -13.45
CA GLU A 134 1.82 11.53 -12.52
C GLU A 134 1.88 10.98 -11.07
N GLU A 135 1.78 9.67 -10.89
CA GLU A 135 1.93 9.01 -9.58
C GLU A 135 3.35 9.19 -9.02
N ALA A 136 4.38 9.14 -9.88
CA ALA A 136 5.76 9.44 -9.49
C ALA A 136 5.91 10.92 -9.08
N ARG A 137 5.32 11.86 -9.83
CA ARG A 137 5.32 13.29 -9.47
C ARG A 137 4.65 13.52 -8.12
N ARG A 138 3.47 12.92 -7.88
CA ARG A 138 2.77 13.02 -6.58
C ARG A 138 3.59 12.46 -5.43
N ARG A 139 4.18 11.27 -5.58
CA ARG A 139 5.07 10.68 -4.55
C ARG A 139 6.30 11.54 -4.29
N ALA A 140 6.91 12.13 -5.31
CA ALA A 140 8.05 13.03 -5.15
C ALA A 140 7.67 14.33 -4.42
N GLU A 141 6.51 14.92 -4.73
CA GLU A 141 5.97 16.10 -4.04
C GLU A 141 5.63 15.79 -2.57
N GLU A 142 4.98 14.67 -2.29
CA GLU A 142 4.67 14.22 -0.92
C GLU A 142 5.95 13.94 -0.12
N ALA A 143 6.94 13.27 -0.72
CA ALA A 143 8.23 13.03 -0.09
C ALA A 143 8.98 14.34 0.19
N ARG A 144 8.95 15.31 -0.74
CA ARG A 144 9.52 16.64 -0.53
C ARG A 144 8.80 17.38 0.59
N ARG A 145 7.47 17.31 0.65
CA ARG A 145 6.66 17.93 1.71
C ARG A 145 6.92 17.30 3.08
N GLN A 146 7.03 15.98 3.15
CA GLN A 146 7.38 15.25 4.38
C GLN A 146 8.81 15.59 4.82
N ALA A 147 9.78 15.64 3.90
CA ALA A 147 11.15 16.02 4.21
C ALA A 147 11.25 17.45 4.73
N GLN A 148 10.51 18.40 4.12
CA GLN A 148 10.45 19.78 4.61
C GLN A 148 9.79 19.86 5.99
N ALA A 149 8.63 19.21 6.17
CA ALA A 149 7.94 19.20 7.46
C ALA A 149 8.78 18.57 8.57
N ALA A 150 9.59 17.56 8.27
CA ALA A 150 10.53 16.97 9.22
C ALA A 150 11.67 17.92 9.59
N ARG A 151 12.21 18.68 8.62
CA ARG A 151 13.21 19.74 8.89
C ARG A 151 12.62 20.85 9.75
N ASP A 152 11.40 21.28 9.45
CA ASP A 152 10.72 22.34 10.20
C ASP A 152 10.40 21.89 11.63
N ARG A 153 9.89 20.67 11.81
CA ARG A 153 9.67 20.07 13.13
C ARG A 153 10.98 19.98 13.93
N TYR A 154 12.04 19.46 13.32
CA TYR A 154 13.34 19.37 13.99
C TYR A 154 13.89 20.75 14.40
N ARG A 155 13.68 21.78 13.58
CA ARG A 155 14.01 23.17 13.93
C ARG A 155 13.24 23.63 15.16
N THR A 156 11.93 23.39 15.21
CA THR A 156 11.08 23.72 16.37
C THR A 156 11.52 22.98 17.62
N ASP A 157 11.75 21.67 17.54
CA ASP A 157 12.19 20.85 18.67
C ASP A 157 13.55 21.33 19.22
N CYS A 158 14.48 21.68 18.32
CA CYS A 158 15.76 22.28 18.71
C CYS A 158 15.55 23.60 19.46
N GLU A 159 14.68 24.47 18.94
CA GLU A 159 14.40 25.77 19.55
C GLU A 159 13.79 25.63 20.96
N GLU A 160 12.82 24.74 21.14
CA GLU A 160 12.21 24.47 22.45
C GLU A 160 13.22 23.88 23.44
N ASN A 161 14.07 22.96 22.99
CA ASN A 161 15.11 22.37 23.83
C ASN A 161 16.14 23.42 24.25
N TYR A 162 16.61 24.27 23.33
CA TYR A 162 17.54 25.35 23.66
C TYR A 162 16.94 26.36 24.63
N LYS A 163 15.67 26.75 24.47
CA LYS A 163 14.97 27.61 25.43
C LYS A 163 14.91 26.98 26.82
N THR A 164 14.62 25.68 26.88
CA THR A 164 14.60 24.94 28.16
C THR A 164 15.99 24.93 28.81
N LEU A 165 17.04 24.63 28.04
CA LEU A 165 18.42 24.62 28.54
C LEU A 165 18.89 26.01 28.98
N PHE A 166 18.49 27.06 28.25
CA PHE A 166 18.76 28.44 28.61
C PHE A 166 18.08 28.82 29.94
N ASN A 167 16.78 28.55 30.08
CA ASN A 167 16.05 28.84 31.32
C ASN A 167 16.65 28.10 32.51
N ASN A 168 17.00 26.82 32.34
CA ASN A 168 17.69 26.06 33.39
C ASN A 168 19.04 26.67 33.77
N HIS A 169 19.79 27.18 32.79
CA HIS A 169 21.05 27.88 33.04
C HIS A 169 20.82 29.16 33.85
N VAL A 170 19.88 30.01 33.44
CA VAL A 170 19.53 31.25 34.15
C VAL A 170 19.10 30.94 35.59
N VAL A 171 18.17 29.99 35.78
CA VAL A 171 17.72 29.56 37.11
C VAL A 171 18.88 29.04 37.96
N SER A 172 19.82 28.30 37.38
CA SER A 172 21.01 27.83 38.09
C SER A 172 21.89 28.99 38.57
N GLN A 173 22.07 30.03 37.74
CA GLN A 173 22.82 31.22 38.10
C GLN A 173 22.12 32.04 39.20
N LEU A 174 20.80 32.22 39.10
CA LEU A 174 19.99 32.88 40.14
C LEU A 174 20.04 32.12 41.46
N ASN A 175 19.97 30.78 41.44
CA ASN A 175 20.11 29.95 42.63
C ASN A 175 21.53 30.01 43.21
N ALA A 176 22.57 30.17 42.39
CA ALA A 176 23.94 30.38 42.86
C ALA A 176 24.07 31.72 43.60
N LEU A 177 23.50 32.79 43.06
CA LEU A 177 23.40 34.10 43.71
C LEU A 177 22.63 34.02 45.04
N THR A 178 21.49 33.32 45.06
CA THR A 178 20.68 33.11 46.26
C THR A 178 21.48 32.41 47.36
N ARG A 179 22.19 31.32 47.01
CA ARG A 179 23.05 30.58 47.96
C ARG A 179 24.17 31.45 48.55
N LEU A 180 24.78 32.32 47.74
CA LEU A 180 25.77 33.27 48.24
C LEU A 180 25.16 34.21 49.28
N VAL A 181 23.99 34.79 48.98
CA VAL A 181 23.26 35.65 49.92
C VAL A 181 22.88 34.95 51.21
N ASP A 182 22.46 33.69 51.14
CA ASP A 182 22.07 32.94 52.33
C ASP A 182 23.25 32.54 53.22
N SER A 183 24.46 32.48 52.65
CA SER A 183 25.71 32.24 53.40
C SER A 183 26.30 33.48 54.06
N VAL A 184 25.64 34.64 53.98
CA VAL A 184 26.11 35.89 54.56
C VAL A 184 26.09 35.81 56.09
N THR A 185 27.25 36.10 56.66
CA THR A 185 27.51 36.29 58.09
C THR A 185 28.21 37.63 58.28
N LEU A 186 28.38 38.07 59.53
CA LEU A 186 29.08 39.33 59.81
C LEU A 186 30.55 39.29 59.38
N ASP A 187 31.21 38.13 59.46
CA ASP A 187 32.64 37.98 59.18
C ASP A 187 32.96 37.93 57.69
N ASN A 188 32.06 37.37 56.86
CA ASN A 188 32.28 37.18 55.43
C ASN A 188 31.51 38.17 54.54
N TYR A 189 30.82 39.15 55.13
CA TYR A 189 29.97 40.11 54.40
C TYR A 189 30.70 40.79 53.24
N GLN A 190 31.87 41.37 53.51
CA GLN A 190 32.60 42.14 52.50
C GLN A 190 33.04 41.25 51.34
N THR A 191 33.54 40.05 51.65
CA THR A 191 33.95 39.06 50.64
C THR A 191 32.77 38.65 49.75
N ILE A 192 31.59 38.42 50.34
CA ILE A 192 30.40 38.05 49.56
C ILE A 192 29.91 39.22 48.71
N TYR A 193 29.91 40.44 49.26
CA TYR A 193 29.54 41.65 48.51
C TYR A 193 30.44 41.85 47.28
N ASP A 194 31.76 41.76 47.45
CA ASP A 194 32.72 41.90 46.35
C ASP A 194 32.58 40.77 45.33
N THR A 195 32.32 39.55 45.79
CA THR A 195 32.05 38.40 44.91
C THR A 195 30.80 38.62 44.07
N ILE A 196 29.69 39.05 44.68
CA ILE A 196 28.42 39.28 43.97
C ILE A 196 28.54 40.45 42.99
N SER A 197 29.23 41.52 43.37
CA SER A 197 29.51 42.67 42.50
C SER A 197 30.33 42.27 41.26
N GLY A 198 31.29 41.35 41.45
CA GLY A 198 32.16 40.84 40.38
C GLY A 198 31.53 39.79 39.45
N ILE A 199 30.33 39.29 39.73
CA ILE A 199 29.67 38.30 38.86
C ILE A 199 29.29 38.95 37.53
N SER A 200 29.70 38.30 36.43
CA SER A 200 29.38 38.75 35.07
C SER A 200 27.87 38.70 34.81
N THR A 201 27.35 39.77 34.24
CA THR A 201 25.97 39.86 33.74
C THR A 201 25.86 39.51 32.26
N SER A 202 26.97 39.31 31.54
CA SER A 202 26.91 38.88 30.14
C SER A 202 26.86 37.36 30.03
N LEU A 203 26.10 36.87 29.04
CA LEU A 203 26.09 35.44 28.67
C LEU A 203 27.43 35.10 28.01
N SER A 204 28.12 34.08 28.53
CA SER A 204 29.43 33.67 28.00
C SER A 204 29.34 33.13 26.57
N ASP A 205 30.31 33.48 25.72
CA ASP A 205 30.50 32.92 24.36
C ASP A 205 30.74 31.41 24.38
N ASP A 206 31.26 30.89 25.48
CA ASP A 206 31.48 29.46 25.69
C ASP A 206 30.21 28.69 26.12
N TRP A 207 29.07 29.38 26.29
CA TRP A 207 27.80 28.71 26.59
C TRP A 207 27.28 27.96 25.35
N LEU A 208 27.69 26.69 25.27
CA LEU A 208 27.37 25.74 24.19
C LEU A 208 26.60 24.54 24.76
N PRO A 209 25.27 24.65 24.91
CA PRO A 209 24.46 23.58 25.49
C PRO A 209 24.45 22.33 24.59
N THR A 210 24.51 21.15 25.21
CA THR A 210 24.39 19.86 24.49
C THR A 210 22.93 19.59 24.14
N LEU A 211 22.65 19.50 22.84
CA LEU A 211 21.31 19.23 22.33
C LEU A 211 20.86 17.80 22.68
N SER A 212 19.69 17.67 23.28
CA SER A 212 19.10 16.36 23.64
C SER A 212 17.99 15.89 22.69
N VAL A 213 17.76 16.62 21.60
CA VAL A 213 16.70 16.33 20.62
C VAL A 213 17.09 15.15 19.74
N ARG A 214 16.14 14.22 19.54
CA ARG A 214 16.36 13.05 18.68
C ARG A 214 16.43 13.46 17.22
N MET A 215 17.49 13.04 16.54
CA MET A 215 17.65 13.25 15.10
C MET A 215 16.57 12.49 14.30
N PRO A 216 15.89 13.13 13.33
CA PRO A 216 14.98 12.45 12.42
C PRO A 216 15.73 11.52 11.45
N LEU A 217 15.14 10.37 11.13
CA LEU A 217 15.72 9.34 10.25
C LEU A 217 15.98 9.81 8.81
N ASN A 218 15.27 10.86 8.38
CA ASN A 218 15.32 11.40 7.03
C ASN A 218 16.26 12.61 6.88
N LEU A 219 17.00 12.96 7.94
CA LEU A 219 18.05 13.99 7.92
C LEU A 219 19.41 13.34 8.08
N THR A 220 20.43 13.88 7.40
CA THR A 220 21.81 13.47 7.63
C THR A 220 22.36 14.10 8.93
N PRO A 221 23.38 13.50 9.56
CA PRO A 221 24.01 14.06 10.75
C PRO A 221 24.56 15.48 10.54
N ASP A 222 25.08 15.77 9.34
CA ASP A 222 25.63 17.09 9.02
C ASP A 222 24.53 18.14 8.81
N GLU A 223 23.42 17.79 8.14
CA GLU A 223 22.25 18.68 8.05
C GLU A 223 21.65 18.97 9.44
N SER A 224 21.55 17.94 10.28
CA SER A 224 21.06 18.06 11.66
C SER A 224 21.92 19.02 12.48
N ARG A 225 23.26 18.92 12.38
CA ARG A 225 24.21 19.82 13.05
C ARG A 225 24.13 21.25 12.50
N ALA A 226 23.96 21.41 11.19
CA ALA A 226 23.81 22.72 10.57
C ALA A 226 22.54 23.42 11.07
N ILE A 227 21.40 22.72 11.09
CA ILE A 227 20.13 23.27 11.59
C ILE A 227 20.25 23.64 13.07
N SER A 228 20.82 22.77 13.91
CA SER A 228 20.94 23.05 15.34
C SER A 228 21.81 24.28 15.61
N ASN A 229 22.94 24.41 14.90
CA ASN A 229 23.84 25.55 15.03
C ASN A 229 23.19 26.85 14.55
N GLU A 230 22.43 26.80 13.45
CA GLU A 230 21.67 27.95 12.95
C GLU A 230 20.62 28.41 13.96
N VAL A 231 19.86 27.47 14.53
CA VAL A 231 18.84 27.76 15.56
C VAL A 231 19.50 28.41 16.79
N LEU A 232 20.57 27.83 17.31
CA LEU A 232 21.25 28.35 18.49
C LEU A 232 21.80 29.77 18.24
N SER A 233 22.46 29.99 17.10
CA SER A 233 23.03 31.29 16.74
C SER A 233 21.95 32.37 16.61
N ARG A 234 20.81 32.02 16.02
CA ARG A 234 19.65 32.91 15.92
C ARG A 234 19.06 33.23 17.28
N LEU A 235 18.81 32.25 18.14
CA LEU A 235 18.25 32.48 19.48
C LEU A 235 19.19 33.29 20.37
N ARG A 236 20.49 33.01 20.27
CA ARG A 236 21.53 33.74 21.01
C ARG A 236 21.53 35.22 20.66
N SER A 237 21.56 35.54 19.36
CA SER A 237 21.60 36.93 18.88
C SER A 237 20.29 37.69 19.10
N GLN A 238 19.13 37.02 19.06
CA GLN A 238 17.82 37.66 19.14
C GLN A 238 17.24 37.76 20.55
N GLN A 239 17.56 36.83 21.45
CA GLN A 239 16.84 36.69 22.73
C GLN A 239 17.77 36.41 23.91
N PHE A 240 18.60 35.37 23.85
CA PHE A 240 19.28 34.87 25.06
C PHE A 240 20.30 35.84 25.67
N VAL A 241 21.06 36.58 24.84
CA VAL A 241 22.05 37.53 25.36
C VAL A 241 21.38 38.66 26.12
N GLU A 242 20.32 39.24 25.55
CA GLU A 242 19.58 40.33 26.18
C GLU A 242 18.85 39.83 27.44
N GLN A 243 18.11 38.73 27.33
CA GLN A 243 17.36 38.17 28.44
C GLN A 243 18.26 37.78 29.62
N TYR A 244 19.40 37.13 29.36
CA TYR A 244 20.36 36.78 30.41
C TYR A 244 20.91 38.04 31.08
N CYS A 245 21.27 39.06 30.28
CA CYS A 245 21.80 40.31 30.79
C CYS A 245 20.82 40.99 31.74
N THR A 246 19.56 41.14 31.30
CA THR A 246 18.51 41.75 32.12
C THR A 246 18.25 40.95 33.38
N GLU A 247 17.95 39.65 33.29
CA GLU A 247 17.56 38.84 34.46
C GLU A 247 18.68 38.75 35.52
N ILE A 248 19.92 38.54 35.09
CA ILE A 248 21.06 38.42 36.03
C ILE A 248 21.47 39.79 36.57
N ALA A 249 21.46 40.85 35.74
CA ALA A 249 21.81 42.19 36.21
C ALA A 249 20.79 42.72 37.22
N ASP A 250 19.49 42.57 36.93
CA ASP A 250 18.41 43.03 37.79
C ASP A 250 18.45 42.31 39.15
N TYR A 251 18.58 40.98 39.14
CA TYR A 251 18.64 40.20 40.38
C TYR A 251 19.92 40.47 41.19
N ARG A 252 21.06 40.64 40.51
CA ARG A 252 22.31 41.04 41.18
C ARG A 252 22.15 42.40 41.86
N GLN A 253 21.54 43.38 41.18
CA GLN A 253 21.32 44.70 41.74
C GLN A 253 20.36 44.65 42.93
N GLU A 254 19.24 43.91 42.82
CA GLU A 254 18.29 43.69 43.92
C GLU A 254 18.98 43.11 45.16
N ILE A 255 19.89 42.15 44.97
CA ILE A 255 20.69 41.58 46.05
C ILE A 255 21.61 42.63 46.67
N LEU A 256 22.36 43.37 45.86
CA LEU A 256 23.29 44.40 46.35
C LEU A 256 22.58 45.49 47.15
N ASP A 257 21.37 45.86 46.76
CA ASP A 257 20.54 46.84 47.48
C ASP A 257 20.03 46.31 48.83
N ARG A 258 19.75 45.00 48.93
CA ARG A 258 19.23 44.36 50.16
C ARG A 258 20.30 43.91 51.14
N LEU A 259 21.52 43.64 50.69
CA LEU A 259 22.62 43.16 51.52
C LEU A 259 22.93 44.07 52.72
N PRO A 260 23.00 45.42 52.58
CA PRO A 260 23.22 46.30 53.72
C PRO A 260 22.15 46.17 54.81
N SER A 261 20.87 46.05 54.42
CA SER A 261 19.77 45.83 55.37
C SER A 261 19.90 44.48 56.09
N ARG A 262 20.30 43.43 55.38
CA ARG A 262 20.54 42.11 55.99
C ARG A 262 21.72 42.13 56.96
N LYS A 263 22.80 42.86 56.66
CA LYS A 263 23.91 43.11 57.59
C LYS A 263 23.44 43.81 58.85
N ALA A 264 22.67 44.90 58.71
CA ALA A 264 22.12 45.62 59.86
C ALA A 264 21.26 44.72 60.76
N GLU A 265 20.49 43.81 60.17
CA GLU A 265 19.72 42.82 60.91
C GLU A 265 20.60 41.81 61.66
N LEU A 266 21.61 41.24 60.98
CA LEU A 266 22.56 40.32 61.60
C LEU A 266 23.30 40.98 62.78
N GLU A 267 23.67 42.26 62.67
CA GLU A 267 24.27 43.00 63.77
C GLU A 267 23.30 43.24 64.93
N ARG A 268 22.01 43.48 64.66
CA ARG A 268 20.98 43.60 65.71
C ARG A 268 20.79 42.27 66.44
N VAL A 269 20.68 41.16 65.72
CA VAL A 269 20.56 39.82 66.29
C VAL A 269 21.81 39.43 67.08
N ALA A 270 23.01 39.75 66.58
CA ALA A 270 24.26 39.51 67.30
C ALA A 270 24.34 40.32 68.62
N ARG A 271 23.88 41.58 68.61
CA ARG A 271 23.81 42.41 69.82
C ARG A 271 22.80 41.86 70.83
N ALA A 272 21.59 41.50 70.38
CA ALA A 272 20.55 40.93 71.23
C ALA A 272 20.95 39.55 71.79
N SER A 273 21.54 38.68 70.97
CA SER A 273 22.03 37.37 71.40
C SER A 273 23.28 37.45 72.28
N ALA A 274 24.15 38.46 72.14
CA ALA A 274 25.23 38.68 73.10
C ALA A 274 24.69 39.12 74.47
N GLU A 275 23.62 39.90 74.49
CA GLU A 275 22.94 40.37 75.70
C GLU A 275 22.09 39.25 76.35
N GLU A 276 21.45 38.42 75.54
CA GLU A 276 20.67 37.26 75.98
C GLU A 276 21.55 36.05 76.32
N ALA A 277 22.68 35.83 75.63
CA ALA A 277 23.69 34.83 76.00
C ALA A 277 24.42 35.20 77.30
N ARG A 278 24.57 36.50 77.60
CA ARG A 278 25.02 36.96 78.92
C ARG A 278 24.00 36.61 80.01
N ARG A 279 22.70 36.82 79.76
CA ARG A 279 21.62 36.41 80.68
C ARG A 279 21.49 34.89 80.82
N ILE A 280 21.63 34.15 79.72
CA ILE A 280 21.53 32.68 79.67
C ILE A 280 22.80 32.00 80.21
N GLN A 281 24.00 32.57 80.10
CA GLN A 281 25.19 32.04 80.80
C GLN A 281 25.03 32.14 82.32
N GLU A 282 24.37 33.18 82.80
CA GLU A 282 24.06 33.37 84.22
C GLU A 282 22.93 32.41 84.68
N GLU A 283 21.95 32.13 83.81
CA GLU A 283 20.86 31.17 84.07
C GLU A 283 21.24 29.68 83.83
N MET A 284 22.13 29.37 82.88
CA MET A 284 22.65 28.01 82.59
C MET A 284 23.52 27.50 83.73
N ARG A 285 24.27 28.38 84.39
CA ARG A 285 25.02 28.00 85.60
C ARG A 285 24.08 27.56 86.74
N LEU A 286 22.83 28.03 86.75
CA LEU A 286 21.77 27.65 87.71
C LEU A 286 20.91 26.47 87.22
N ARG A 287 20.83 26.21 85.91
CA ARG A 287 20.06 25.09 85.33
C ARG A 287 20.85 23.81 85.09
N GLU A 288 22.18 23.83 84.91
CA GLU A 288 23.00 22.62 84.79
C GLU A 288 22.97 21.73 86.05
N GLU A 289 22.66 22.32 87.22
CA GLU A 289 22.43 21.60 88.47
C GLU A 289 21.05 20.93 88.54
N ALA A 290 20.05 21.46 87.82
CA ALA A 290 18.68 20.94 87.79
C ALA A 290 18.44 19.91 86.65
N GLU A 291 19.17 20.02 85.54
CA GLU A 291 19.02 19.18 84.33
C GLU A 291 19.64 17.77 84.47
N ARG A 292 20.61 17.56 85.38
CA ARG A 292 21.11 16.20 85.69
C ARG A 292 20.05 15.31 86.35
N ALA A 293 19.00 15.88 86.95
CA ALA A 293 17.93 15.14 87.61
C ALA A 293 16.75 14.79 86.70
N ARG A 294 16.65 15.38 85.50
CA ARG A 294 15.48 15.21 84.60
C ARG A 294 15.73 14.26 83.42
N LYS A 295 17.00 14.09 83.01
CA LYS A 295 17.43 13.20 81.91
C LYS A 295 17.34 11.69 82.18
N GLU A 296 17.11 11.26 83.42
CA GLU A 296 16.77 9.86 83.73
C GLU A 296 15.29 9.53 83.48
N ALA A 297 14.37 10.51 83.52
CA ALA A 297 12.94 10.26 83.45
C ALA A 297 12.36 10.24 82.02
N GLU A 298 13.05 10.81 81.03
CA GLU A 298 12.52 10.98 79.66
C GLU A 298 12.97 9.88 78.68
N ARG A 299 13.99 9.07 79.02
CA ARG A 299 14.36 7.89 78.21
C ARG A 299 13.38 6.72 78.29
N ALA A 300 12.46 6.74 79.25
CA ALA A 300 11.46 5.68 79.45
C ALA A 300 10.17 5.87 78.62
N ALA A 301 9.92 7.06 78.05
CA ALA A 301 8.63 7.39 77.42
C ALA A 301 8.64 7.46 75.88
N ARG A 302 9.82 7.39 75.23
CA ARG A 302 9.95 7.49 73.76
C ARG A 302 10.04 6.14 73.01
N GLU A 303 10.19 5.02 73.70
CA GLU A 303 10.19 3.69 73.05
C GLU A 303 8.76 3.20 72.71
N GLU A 304 7.72 3.79 73.31
CA GLU A 304 6.34 3.28 73.20
C GLU A 304 5.54 3.90 72.04
N GLU A 305 5.99 5.03 71.49
CA GLU A 305 5.26 5.78 70.46
C GLU A 305 5.68 5.42 69.01
N GLU A 306 6.90 4.89 68.81
CA GLU A 306 7.36 4.41 67.50
C GLU A 306 6.73 3.07 67.07
N ALA A 307 6.08 2.35 67.98
CA ALA A 307 5.37 1.11 67.68
C ALA A 307 4.01 1.34 66.97
N ARG A 308 3.41 2.53 67.08
CA ARG A 308 2.07 2.81 66.52
C ARG A 308 2.07 3.41 65.11
N ARG A 309 3.19 3.99 64.67
CA ARG A 309 3.28 4.61 63.32
C ARG A 309 3.56 3.61 62.19
N ARG A 310 3.97 2.37 62.52
CA ARG A 310 4.14 1.25 61.56
C ARG A 310 2.84 0.56 61.15
N ALA A 311 1.69 0.97 61.70
CA ALA A 311 0.38 0.37 61.40
C ALA A 311 -0.48 1.19 60.40
N ALA A 312 -0.07 2.40 60.02
CA ALA A 312 -0.87 3.31 59.20
C ALA A 312 -0.29 3.59 57.79
N GLU A 313 0.73 2.84 57.36
CA GLU A 313 1.34 2.91 56.02
C GLU A 313 0.87 1.77 55.10
N LYS A 314 -0.42 1.40 55.16
CA LYS A 314 -0.98 0.27 54.41
C LYS A 314 -2.23 0.56 53.56
N VAL A 315 -2.57 1.83 53.26
CA VAL A 315 -3.86 2.16 52.60
C VAL A 315 -3.80 3.18 51.42
N ALA A 316 -2.65 3.69 50.98
CA ALA A 316 -2.64 4.70 49.91
C ALA A 316 -1.88 4.26 48.65
N ALA A 317 -2.25 3.11 48.10
CA ALA A 317 -1.79 2.62 46.80
C ALA A 317 -3.00 2.42 45.87
N GLU A 318 -3.35 3.45 45.08
CA GLU A 318 -4.25 3.40 43.89
C GLU A 318 -3.93 4.68 43.06
N ALA A 319 -3.12 4.59 42.00
CA ALA A 319 -3.50 4.41 40.57
C ALA A 319 -4.29 5.62 40.00
N GLY A 320 -3.99 6.23 38.86
CA GLY A 320 -3.08 5.90 37.76
C GLY A 320 -3.72 6.14 36.39
N SER A 321 -3.59 7.37 35.86
CA SER A 321 -3.31 7.73 34.44
C SER A 321 -4.37 7.60 33.30
N LEU A 322 -4.11 8.42 32.24
CA LEU A 322 -4.45 8.35 30.78
C LEU A 322 -5.63 9.25 30.29
N PHE A 323 -5.49 10.33 29.48
CA PHE A 323 -4.79 10.76 28.23
C PHE A 323 -5.60 10.66 26.92
N ALA A 324 -5.55 11.77 26.16
CA ALA A 324 -6.34 12.24 25.00
C ALA A 324 -6.00 11.59 23.63
N GLU A 325 -6.81 11.82 22.58
CA GLU A 325 -6.51 12.72 21.44
C GLU A 325 -7.50 12.60 20.24
N GLU A 326 -7.30 13.48 19.27
CA GLU A 326 -8.22 14.18 18.36
C GLU A 326 -8.37 13.56 16.94
N ALA A 327 -9.29 14.16 16.17
CA ALA A 327 -9.84 13.83 14.86
C ALA A 327 -8.96 14.07 13.60
N THR A 328 -9.43 13.61 12.43
CA THR A 328 -9.05 14.18 11.12
C THR A 328 -10.12 13.99 10.02
N ARG A 329 -10.18 14.97 9.10
CA ARG A 329 -11.17 15.15 8.01
C ARG A 329 -10.80 14.42 6.71
N VAL A 330 -11.83 14.18 5.88
CA VAL A 330 -11.81 13.48 4.58
C VAL A 330 -11.82 14.45 3.39
N SER A 331 -11.13 14.10 2.29
CA SER A 331 -11.25 14.74 0.97
C SER A 331 -11.62 13.72 -0.12
N TYR A 332 -12.25 14.22 -1.19
CA TYR A 332 -12.96 13.47 -2.24
C TYR A 332 -12.09 13.17 -3.46
N THR A 333 -12.28 12.00 -4.08
CA THR A 333 -11.62 11.57 -5.33
C THR A 333 -12.64 11.09 -6.39
N PRO A 334 -12.41 11.34 -7.69
CA PRO A 334 -13.35 11.01 -8.75
C PRO A 334 -13.33 9.53 -9.17
N LYS A 335 -14.49 9.03 -9.60
CA LYS A 335 -14.75 7.63 -9.98
C LYS A 335 -14.06 7.26 -11.31
N ALA A 336 -12.95 6.54 -11.23
CA ALA A 336 -12.44 5.71 -12.32
C ALA A 336 -12.84 4.25 -12.07
N LYS A 337 -13.34 3.54 -13.11
CA LYS A 337 -13.61 2.11 -13.02
C LYS A 337 -12.28 1.34 -13.07
N VAL A 338 -11.67 1.14 -11.91
CA VAL A 338 -10.48 0.32 -11.75
C VAL A 338 -10.93 -1.15 -11.74
N SER A 339 -10.51 -1.90 -12.76
CA SER A 339 -10.59 -3.37 -12.73
C SER A 339 -9.19 -3.91 -12.44
N LYS A 340 -9.09 -4.86 -11.49
CA LYS A 340 -7.84 -5.54 -11.15
C LYS A 340 -7.66 -6.73 -12.10
N LYS A 341 -6.47 -6.89 -12.68
CA LYS A 341 -6.11 -8.05 -13.50
C LYS A 341 -5.09 -8.90 -12.74
N ILE A 342 -5.36 -10.20 -12.61
CA ILE A 342 -4.46 -11.14 -11.95
C ILE A 342 -3.29 -11.46 -12.90
N ARG A 343 -2.06 -11.39 -12.38
CA ARG A 343 -0.85 -11.94 -13.01
C ARG A 343 -0.28 -12.97 -12.03
N ILE A 344 -0.22 -14.23 -12.44
CA ILE A 344 0.30 -15.32 -11.61
C ILE A 344 1.82 -15.37 -11.78
N THR A 345 2.56 -15.28 -10.69
CA THR A 345 4.03 -15.28 -10.66
C THR A 345 4.62 -16.65 -10.30
N ASP A 346 3.87 -17.49 -9.59
CA ASP A 346 4.25 -18.83 -9.17
C ASP A 346 3.15 -19.84 -9.53
N PRO A 347 3.48 -21.06 -10.02
CA PRO A 347 2.48 -22.06 -10.39
C PRO A 347 1.49 -22.41 -9.27
N LYS A 348 1.87 -22.35 -7.98
CA LYS A 348 0.94 -22.60 -6.86
C LYS A 348 -0.15 -21.54 -6.78
N GLY A 349 0.05 -20.37 -7.38
CA GLY A 349 -0.96 -19.33 -7.52
C GLY A 349 -2.20 -19.77 -8.30
N TYR A 350 -2.08 -20.73 -9.24
CA TYR A 350 -3.25 -21.27 -9.95
C TYR A 350 -4.18 -22.05 -9.02
N LEU A 351 -3.63 -22.83 -8.07
CA LEU A 351 -4.43 -23.52 -7.06
C LEU A 351 -5.16 -22.52 -6.16
N GLN A 352 -4.51 -21.41 -5.77
CA GLN A 352 -5.14 -20.38 -4.95
C GLN A 352 -6.28 -19.65 -5.67
N VAL A 353 -6.11 -19.37 -6.97
CA VAL A 353 -7.19 -18.83 -7.81
C VAL A 353 -8.35 -19.82 -7.91
N LEU A 354 -8.04 -21.12 -8.10
CA LEU A 354 -9.05 -22.18 -8.16
C LEU A 354 -9.79 -22.32 -6.83
N MET A 355 -9.10 -22.33 -5.68
CA MET A 355 -9.71 -22.43 -4.35
C MET A 355 -10.63 -21.24 -4.06
N MET A 356 -10.19 -20.03 -4.41
CA MET A 356 -11.01 -18.82 -4.24
C MET A 356 -12.27 -18.88 -5.10
N TRP A 357 -12.14 -19.30 -6.37
CA TRP A 357 -13.29 -19.47 -7.27
C TRP A 357 -14.22 -20.59 -6.79
N TRP A 358 -13.70 -21.72 -6.35
CA TRP A 358 -14.47 -22.85 -5.85
C TRP A 358 -15.32 -22.47 -4.62
N THR A 359 -14.72 -21.73 -3.68
CA THR A 359 -15.40 -21.27 -2.46
C THR A 359 -16.53 -20.28 -2.74
N LYS A 360 -16.42 -19.50 -3.83
CA LYS A 360 -17.37 -18.41 -4.14
C LYS A 360 -18.43 -18.78 -5.17
N GLU A 361 -18.10 -19.63 -6.12
CA GLU A 361 -18.95 -19.92 -7.27
C GLU A 361 -18.98 -21.43 -7.57
N GLY A 362 -17.80 -22.07 -7.65
CA GLY A 362 -17.70 -23.47 -8.08
C GLY A 362 -18.50 -24.47 -7.22
N SER A 363 -18.48 -24.33 -5.90
CA SER A 363 -19.21 -25.25 -4.97
C SER A 363 -20.73 -25.19 -5.09
N THR A 364 -21.29 -24.20 -5.77
CA THR A 364 -22.75 -24.03 -5.94
C THR A 364 -23.25 -24.42 -7.33
N LEU A 365 -22.33 -24.77 -8.26
CA LEU A 365 -22.70 -25.12 -9.62
C LEU A 365 -23.18 -26.57 -9.73
N PRO A 366 -24.10 -26.87 -10.68
CA PRO A 366 -24.55 -28.23 -10.95
C PRO A 366 -23.46 -29.07 -11.62
N ASP A 367 -23.52 -30.39 -11.43
CA ASP A 367 -22.53 -31.37 -11.92
C ASP A 367 -22.22 -31.21 -13.42
N ALA A 368 -23.23 -31.07 -14.26
CA ALA A 368 -23.05 -30.93 -15.71
C ALA A 368 -22.24 -29.68 -16.12
N GLU A 369 -22.28 -28.60 -15.33
CA GLU A 369 -21.47 -27.40 -15.57
C GLU A 369 -20.03 -27.60 -15.06
N LEU A 370 -19.88 -28.21 -13.88
CA LEU A 370 -18.58 -28.55 -13.31
C LEU A 370 -17.80 -29.53 -14.20
N ALA A 371 -18.46 -30.56 -14.73
CA ALA A 371 -17.87 -31.52 -15.65
C ALA A 371 -17.32 -30.84 -16.93
N LYS A 372 -17.97 -29.78 -17.42
CA LYS A 372 -17.46 -28.98 -18.55
C LYS A 372 -16.21 -28.17 -18.16
N ILE A 373 -16.24 -27.52 -17.00
CA ILE A 373 -15.14 -26.67 -16.50
C ILE A 373 -13.89 -27.53 -16.25
N PHE A 374 -14.05 -28.68 -15.61
CA PHE A 374 -12.97 -29.60 -15.24
C PHE A 374 -12.68 -30.68 -16.28
N ARG A 375 -13.30 -30.62 -17.47
CA ARG A 375 -13.19 -31.65 -18.51
C ARG A 375 -11.74 -32.05 -18.80
N LYS A 376 -10.83 -31.07 -18.90
CA LYS A 376 -9.41 -31.35 -19.19
C LYS A 376 -8.73 -32.14 -18.09
N GLN A 377 -9.04 -31.83 -16.82
CA GLN A 377 -8.50 -32.52 -15.65
C GLN A 377 -9.12 -33.91 -15.52
N ILE A 378 -10.43 -34.05 -15.71
CA ILE A 378 -11.14 -35.34 -15.69
C ILE A 378 -10.57 -36.29 -16.75
N THR A 379 -10.50 -35.85 -18.01
CA THR A 379 -9.93 -36.67 -19.10
C THR A 379 -8.45 -37.02 -18.87
N PHE A 380 -7.69 -36.17 -18.18
CA PHE A 380 -6.33 -36.50 -17.78
C PHE A 380 -6.32 -37.67 -16.78
N CYS A 381 -7.15 -37.61 -15.72
CA CYS A 381 -7.27 -38.67 -14.72
C CYS A 381 -7.83 -39.97 -15.30
N GLU A 382 -8.82 -39.90 -16.19
CA GLU A 382 -9.34 -41.07 -16.93
C GLU A 382 -8.27 -41.72 -17.79
N ARG A 383 -7.44 -40.91 -18.48
CA ARG A 383 -6.34 -41.43 -19.29
C ARG A 383 -5.26 -42.08 -18.43
N LEU A 384 -4.97 -41.51 -17.26
CA LEU A 384 -4.00 -42.06 -16.31
C LEU A 384 -4.49 -43.41 -15.78
N ALA A 385 -5.77 -43.50 -15.40
CA ALA A 385 -6.40 -44.76 -14.98
C ALA A 385 -6.37 -45.82 -16.10
N ASN A 386 -6.71 -45.46 -17.34
CA ASN A 386 -6.76 -46.40 -18.46
C ASN A 386 -5.39 -46.88 -18.96
N LYS A 387 -4.31 -46.09 -18.77
CA LYS A 387 -2.97 -46.41 -19.30
C LYS A 387 -1.99 -46.90 -18.24
N GLU A 388 -2.01 -46.27 -17.08
CA GLU A 388 -1.04 -46.48 -16.00
C GLU A 388 -1.69 -47.18 -14.79
N GLY A 389 -3.01 -47.35 -14.80
CA GLY A 389 -3.75 -48.01 -13.72
C GLY A 389 -3.89 -47.18 -12.43
N GLU A 390 -3.45 -45.92 -12.46
CA GLU A 390 -3.50 -45.03 -11.29
C GLU A 390 -4.86 -44.33 -11.20
N CYS A 391 -5.60 -44.65 -10.13
CA CYS A 391 -6.92 -44.11 -9.84
C CYS A 391 -6.88 -43.22 -8.59
N ILE A 392 -7.68 -42.16 -8.59
CA ILE A 392 -7.86 -41.33 -7.40
C ILE A 392 -8.67 -42.11 -6.36
N VAL A 393 -8.15 -42.23 -5.14
CA VAL A 393 -8.83 -42.87 -4.01
C VAL A 393 -9.48 -41.79 -3.15
N ASP A 394 -10.74 -41.47 -3.45
CA ASP A 394 -11.59 -40.58 -2.64
C ASP A 394 -13.03 -41.11 -2.64
N PRO A 395 -13.76 -41.07 -1.50
CA PRO A 395 -15.15 -41.55 -1.42
C PRO A 395 -16.11 -40.88 -2.43
N SER A 396 -15.75 -39.72 -2.96
CA SER A 396 -16.58 -38.93 -3.87
C SER A 396 -16.35 -39.26 -5.35
N ILE A 397 -15.45 -40.21 -5.69
CA ILE A 397 -15.07 -40.52 -7.08
C ILE A 397 -15.18 -42.03 -7.35
N ILE A 398 -15.81 -42.39 -8.47
CA ILE A 398 -15.98 -43.79 -8.92
C ILE A 398 -15.62 -43.86 -10.42
N TYR A 399 -14.86 -44.88 -10.82
CA TYR A 399 -14.52 -45.16 -12.23
C TYR A 399 -15.46 -46.25 -12.79
N VAL A 400 -15.96 -46.08 -14.03
CA VAL A 400 -16.92 -46.99 -14.70
C VAL A 400 -16.42 -47.34 -16.11
N ASP A 401 -16.54 -48.60 -16.51
CA ASP A 401 -16.07 -49.11 -17.81
C ASP A 401 -17.08 -48.87 -18.96
N GLU A 402 -16.62 -48.41 -20.13
CA GLU A 402 -17.42 -48.22 -21.35
C GLU A 402 -16.95 -49.17 -22.49
N VAL A 403 -17.85 -49.99 -23.06
CA VAL A 403 -17.52 -51.02 -24.09
C VAL A 403 -18.29 -50.79 -25.41
N LYS A 404 -17.64 -50.92 -26.59
CA LYS A 404 -18.25 -50.76 -27.94
C LYS A 404 -17.86 -51.89 -28.91
N ALA A 405 -18.79 -52.32 -29.79
CA ALA A 405 -18.61 -53.37 -30.81
C ALA A 405 -18.05 -52.81 -32.14
N GLN A 406 -17.18 -53.59 -32.81
CA GLN A 406 -16.48 -53.22 -34.05
C GLN A 406 -17.23 -53.56 -35.32
#